data_AF-A0A1Y6D6Q4-F1
#
_entry.id   AF-A0A1Y6D6Q4-F1
#
_cell.length_a   1.000
_cell.length_b   1.000
_cell.length_c   1.000
_cell.angle_alpha   90.00
_cell.angle_beta   90.00
_cell.angle_gamma   90.00
#
_symmetry.space_group_name_H-M   'P 1'
#
loop_
_entity.id
_entity.type
_entity.pdbx_description
1 polymer ?
#
loop_
_entity_poly.entity_id
_entity_poly.type
_entity_poly.pdbx_seq_one_letter_code
_entity_poly.pdbx_strand_id
1 'polypeptide(L)'
;MATITFDTHKFIQTLQEAGFDPKQAEAVSKAFREATGEGEFATKRDVELVRQDVRELELRLDARFEKMDGKLTLVQWMLALVVAAEVVPLLASLFR
;
A
#
# COMPACT_ATOMS: atom_id res chain seq x y z
N MET A 1 10.86 16.80 3.22
CA MET A 1 11.89 16.12 4.02
C MET A 1 11.68 16.46 5.48
N ALA A 2 11.32 15.49 6.32
CA ALA A 2 11.28 15.69 7.76
C ALA A 2 12.73 15.69 8.25
N THR A 3 13.24 16.86 8.62
CA THR A 3 14.59 16.97 9.17
C THR A 3 14.62 16.30 10.54
N ILE A 4 15.30 15.17 10.65
CA ILE A 4 15.62 14.58 11.95
C ILE A 4 16.69 15.46 12.58
N THR A 5 16.34 16.22 13.62
CA THR A 5 17.30 17.07 14.34
C THR A 5 18.23 16.18 15.16
N PHE A 6 19.45 15.97 14.66
CA PHE A 6 20.49 15.24 15.40
C PHE A 6 21.23 16.19 16.36
N ASP A 7 20.95 16.06 17.65
CA ASP A 7 21.64 16.79 18.71
C ASP A 7 23.01 16.17 18.97
N THR A 8 24.02 16.67 18.25
CA THR A 8 25.41 16.21 18.38
C THR A 8 25.97 16.43 19.77
N HIS A 9 25.56 17.50 20.48
CA HIS A 9 26.08 17.78 21.81
C HIS A 9 25.59 16.73 22.81
N LYS A 10 24.28 16.46 22.84
CA LYS A 10 23.71 15.42 23.68
C LYS A 10 24.28 14.04 23.34
N PHE A 11 24.46 13.74 22.06
CA PHE A 11 25.02 12.46 21.61
C PHE A 11 26.46 12.25 22.08
N ILE A 12 27.33 13.27 21.92
CA ILE A 12 28.71 13.22 22.39
C ILE A 12 28.76 13.08 23.92
N GLN A 13 27.92 13.83 24.65
CA GLN A 13 27.85 13.75 26.11
C GLN A 13 27.48 12.33 26.58
N THR A 14 26.47 11.71 25.96
CA THR A 14 26.07 10.34 26.29
C THR A 14 27.21 9.33 26.06
N LEU A 15 27.99 9.50 24.99
CA LEU A 15 29.15 8.63 24.74
C LEU A 15 30.25 8.83 25.79
N GLN A 16 30.52 10.07 26.19
CA GLN A 16 31.49 10.37 27.24
C GLN A 16 31.07 9.82 28.60
N GLU A 17 29.78 9.92 28.95
CA GLU A 17 29.21 9.31 30.16
C GLU A 17 29.31 7.77 30.14
N ALA A 18 29.31 7.16 28.95
CA ALA A 18 29.55 5.74 28.75
C ALA A 18 31.05 5.34 28.73
N GLY A 19 31.95 6.28 28.96
CA GLY A 19 33.41 6.04 29.07
C GLY A 19 34.20 6.22 27.78
N PHE A 20 33.61 6.79 26.71
CA PHE A 20 34.36 7.15 25.51
C PHE A 20 35.21 8.40 25.77
N ASP A 21 36.45 8.39 25.31
CA ASP A 21 37.27 9.61 25.30
C ASP A 21 36.66 10.67 24.35
N PRO A 22 36.80 11.98 24.63
CA PRO A 22 36.24 13.04 23.78
C PRO A 22 36.50 12.86 22.28
N LYS A 23 37.69 12.41 21.86
CA LYS A 23 37.99 12.18 20.44
C LYS A 23 37.19 11.03 19.85
N GLN A 24 36.96 9.97 20.62
CA GLN A 24 36.17 8.82 20.17
C GLN A 24 34.69 9.20 20.08
N ALA A 25 34.17 9.92 21.07
CA ALA A 25 32.79 10.39 21.08
C ALA A 25 32.48 11.30 19.89
N GLU A 26 33.39 12.22 19.56
CA GLU A 26 33.28 13.09 18.39
C GLU A 26 33.34 12.31 17.07
N ALA A 27 34.28 11.37 16.94
CA ALA A 27 34.43 10.55 15.74
C ALA A 27 33.18 9.68 15.48
N VAL A 28 32.62 9.04 16.52
CA VAL A 28 31.39 8.24 16.40
C VAL A 28 30.20 9.14 16.07
N SER A 29 30.07 10.30 16.69
CA SER A 29 28.98 11.25 16.39
C SER A 29 29.01 11.70 14.93
N LYS A 30 30.21 11.98 14.41
CA LYS A 30 30.41 12.36 13.00
C LYS A 30 30.04 11.22 12.04
N ALA A 31 30.58 10.02 12.27
CA ALA A 31 30.29 8.86 11.44
C ALA A 31 28.80 8.49 11.45
N PHE A 32 28.15 8.57 12.62
CA PHE A 32 26.72 8.32 12.74
C PHE A 32 25.89 9.37 11.99
N ARG A 33 26.23 10.66 12.13
CA ARG A 33 25.54 11.73 11.40
C ARG A 33 25.68 11.57 9.88
N GLU A 34 26.85 11.19 9.41
CA GLU A 34 27.13 10.94 7.98
C GLU A 34 26.29 9.75 7.48
N ALA A 35 26.34 8.60 8.17
CA ALA A 35 25.55 7.42 7.82
C ALA A 35 24.03 7.63 7.88
N THR A 36 23.55 8.45 8.83
CA THR A 36 22.11 8.74 8.96
C THR A 36 21.65 9.84 7.99
N GLY A 37 22.55 10.75 7.60
CA GLY A 37 22.29 11.80 6.61
C GLY A 37 22.26 11.28 5.17
N GLU A 38 22.90 10.14 4.90
CA GLU A 38 22.85 9.43 3.62
C GLU A 38 21.59 8.56 3.45
N GLY A 39 20.81 8.36 4.52
CA GLY A 39 19.56 7.59 4.46
C GLY A 39 18.38 8.44 3.96
N GLU A 40 17.91 8.20 2.74
CA GLU A 40 16.62 8.70 2.28
C GLU A 40 15.48 7.90 2.95
N PHE A 41 15.02 8.38 4.11
CA PHE A 41 13.88 7.76 4.79
C PHE A 41 12.56 8.35 4.30
N ALA A 42 11.60 7.47 3.96
CA ALA A 42 10.22 7.88 3.75
C ALA A 42 9.69 8.56 5.02
N THR A 43 9.19 9.78 4.88
CA THR A 43 8.64 10.51 6.02
C THR A 43 7.28 9.95 6.42
N LYS A 44 6.83 10.24 7.65
CA LYS A 44 5.46 9.91 8.07
C LYS A 44 4.41 10.43 7.09
N ARG A 45 4.68 11.58 6.45
CA ARG A 45 3.79 12.18 5.46
C ARG A 45 3.73 11.33 4.19
N ASP A 46 4.87 10.83 3.72
CA ASP A 46 4.93 9.98 2.52
C ASP A 46 4.17 8.67 2.76
N VAL A 47 4.32 8.07 3.94
CA VAL A 47 3.54 6.88 4.34
C VAL A 47 2.05 7.17 4.39
N GLU A 48 1.64 8.34 4.87
CA GLU A 48 0.24 8.73 4.92
C GLU A 48 -0.35 8.97 3.52
N LEU A 49 0.42 9.57 2.62
CA LEU A 49 0.02 9.73 1.21
C LEU A 49 -0.19 8.36 0.54
N VAL A 50 0.75 7.43 0.71
CA VAL A 50 0.61 6.07 0.18
C VAL A 50 -0.62 5.36 0.75
N ARG A 51 -0.92 5.52 2.05
CA ARG A 51 -2.15 4.96 2.65
C ARG A 51 -3.42 5.55 2.05
N GLN A 52 -3.42 6.85 1.71
CA GLN A 52 -4.54 7.47 1.03
C GLN A 52 -4.72 6.93 -0.38
N ASP A 53 -3.63 6.80 -1.15
CA ASP A 53 -3.65 6.25 -2.51
C ASP A 53 -4.15 4.79 -2.52
N VAL A 54 -3.69 3.97 -1.57
CA VAL A 54 -4.15 2.59 -1.42
C VAL A 54 -5.65 2.54 -1.15
N ARG A 55 -6.15 3.39 -0.24
CA ARG A 55 -7.58 3.43 0.08
C ARG A 55 -8.43 3.87 -1.10
N GLU A 56 -7.95 4.82 -1.90
CA GLU A 56 -8.65 5.23 -3.11
C GLU A 56 -8.68 4.11 -4.16
N LEU A 57 -7.57 3.37 -4.31
CA LEU A 57 -7.50 2.21 -5.20
C LEU A 57 -8.47 1.11 -4.78
N GLU A 58 -8.57 0.78 -3.49
CA GLU A 58 -9.53 -0.19 -2.95
C GLU A 58 -10.97 0.21 -3.32
N LEU A 59 -11.35 1.46 -3.04
CA LEU A 59 -12.69 1.97 -3.38
C LEU A 59 -12.99 1.92 -4.88
N ARG A 60 -12.00 2.25 -5.72
CA ARG A 60 -12.14 2.19 -7.18
C ARG A 60 -12.26 0.74 -7.67
N LEU A 61 -11.57 -0.20 -7.03
CA LEU A 61 -11.67 -1.62 -7.37
C LEU A 61 -13.04 -2.17 -6.98
N ASP A 62 -13.52 -1.89 -5.77
CA ASP A 62 -14.85 -2.33 -5.30
C ASP A 62 -15.96 -1.84 -6.24
N ALA A 63 -15.94 -0.55 -6.61
CA ALA A 63 -16.91 0.01 -7.54
C ALA A 63 -16.84 -0.63 -8.94
N ARG A 64 -15.64 -1.05 -9.39
CA ARG A 64 -15.48 -1.78 -10.67
C ARG A 64 -16.01 -3.20 -10.57
N PHE A 65 -15.77 -3.89 -9.45
CA PHE A 65 -16.29 -5.23 -9.20
C PHE A 65 -17.82 -5.24 -9.15
N GLU A 66 -18.43 -4.32 -8.40
CA GLU A 66 -19.89 -4.20 -8.32
C GLU A 66 -20.51 -3.98 -9.72
N LYS A 67 -19.89 -3.11 -10.53
CA LYS A 67 -20.32 -2.89 -11.91
C LYS A 67 -20.14 -4.14 -12.79
N MET A 68 -19.08 -4.92 -12.57
CA MET A 68 -18.85 -6.17 -13.30
C MET A 68 -19.88 -7.23 -12.89
N ASP A 69 -20.19 -7.38 -11.61
CA ASP A 69 -21.19 -8.33 -11.12
C ASP A 69 -22.59 -8.02 -11.67
N GLY A 70 -22.96 -6.74 -11.73
CA GLY A 70 -24.23 -6.33 -12.37
C GLY A 70 -24.28 -6.69 -13.86
N LYS A 71 -23.17 -6.48 -14.59
CA LYS A 71 -23.07 -6.87 -16.01
C LYS A 71 -23.11 -8.39 -16.19
N LEU A 72 -22.39 -9.14 -15.37
CA LEU A 72 -22.37 -10.61 -15.41
C LEU A 72 -23.76 -11.17 -15.11
N THR A 73 -24.45 -10.63 -14.10
CA THR A 73 -25.84 -11.00 -13.78
C THR A 73 -26.76 -10.74 -14.98
N LEU A 74 -26.66 -9.58 -15.61
CA LEU A 74 -27.46 -9.26 -16.81
C LEU A 74 -27.16 -10.24 -17.96
N VAL A 75 -25.88 -10.52 -18.22
CA VAL A 75 -25.45 -11.47 -19.25
C VAL A 75 -25.95 -12.89 -18.94
N GLN A 76 -25.90 -13.33 -17.68
CA GLN A 76 -26.45 -14.61 -17.25
C GLN A 76 -27.96 -14.70 -17.51
N TRP A 77 -28.72 -13.64 -17.23
CA TRP A 77 -30.17 -13.61 -17.51
C TRP A 77 -30.48 -13.61 -19.01
N MET A 78 -29.74 -12.85 -19.81
CA MET A 78 -29.90 -12.89 -21.27
C MET A 78 -29.58 -14.28 -21.82
N LEU A 79 -28.51 -14.92 -21.35
CA LEU A 79 -28.14 -16.26 -21.76
C LEU A 79 -29.18 -17.30 -21.32
N ALA A 80 -29.72 -17.19 -20.12
CA ALA A 80 -30.82 -18.04 -19.65
C ALA A 80 -32.07 -17.90 -20.52
N LEU A 81 -32.41 -16.68 -20.94
CA LEU A 81 -33.53 -16.42 -21.85
C LEU A 81 -33.29 -17.05 -23.23
N VAL A 82 -32.09 -16.87 -23.80
CA VAL A 82 -31.72 -17.47 -25.09
C VAL A 82 -31.77 -19.00 -25.03
N VAL A 83 -31.20 -19.61 -23.97
CA VAL A 83 -31.27 -21.06 -23.76
C VAL A 83 -32.71 -21.52 -23.62
N ALA A 84 -33.55 -20.79 -22.88
CA ALA A 84 -34.97 -21.12 -22.75
C ALA A 84 -35.70 -21.03 -24.10
N ALA A 85 -35.41 -20.03 -24.92
CA ALA A 85 -36.03 -19.86 -26.23
C ALA A 85 -35.64 -20.96 -27.23
N GLU A 86 -34.38 -21.40 -27.22
CA GLU A 86 -33.86 -22.36 -28.20
C GLU A 86 -34.01 -23.82 -27.72
N VAL A 87 -33.67 -24.12 -26.46
CA VAL A 87 -33.56 -25.50 -25.97
C VAL A 87 -34.90 -26.07 -25.52
N VAL A 88 -35.77 -25.25 -24.92
CA VAL A 88 -37.07 -25.73 -24.40
C VAL A 88 -37.98 -26.26 -25.52
N PRO A 89 -38.13 -25.60 -26.68
CA PRO A 89 -38.95 -26.13 -27.78
C PRO A 89 -38.40 -27.44 -28.36
N LEU A 90 -37.08 -27.55 -28.50
CA LEU A 90 -36.40 -28.76 -28.96
C LEU A 90 -36.65 -29.93 -28.01
N LEU A 91 -36.55 -29.73 -26.70
CA LEU A 91 -36.89 -30.74 -25.70
C LEU A 91 -38.37 -31.13 -25.76
N ALA A 92 -39.29 -30.16 -25.85
CA ALA A 92 -40.72 -30.44 -25.96
C ALA A 92 -41.07 -31.28 -27.20
N SER A 93 -40.35 -31.10 -28.29
CA SER A 93 -40.54 -31.88 -29.52
C SER A 93 -40.05 -33.34 -29.44
N LEU A 94 -39.15 -33.67 -28.52
CA LEU A 94 -38.63 -35.03 -28.31
C LEU A 94 -39.55 -35.92 -27.46
N PHE A 95 -40.45 -35.32 -26.67
CA PHE A 95 -41.39 -36.02 -25.79
C PHE A 95 -42.81 -36.12 -26.36
N ARG A 96 -43.03 -35.66 -27.59
CA ARG A 96 -44.31 -35.71 -28.31
C ARG A 96 -44.26 -36.75 -29.42
#